data_AF-A0A4S3LU14-F1
#
_entry.id   AF-A0A4S3LU14-F1
#
_cell.length_a   1.000
_cell.length_b   1.000
_cell.length_c   1.000
_cell.angle_alpha   90.00
_cell.angle_beta   90.00
_cell.angle_gamma   90.00
#
_symmetry.space_group_name_H-M   'P 1'
#
loop_
_entity.id
_entity.type
_entity.pdbx_description
1 polymer ?
#
loop_
_entity_poly.entity_id
_entity_poly.type
_entity_poly.pdbx_seq_one_letter_code
_entity_poly.pdbx_strand_id
1 'polypeptide(L)'
;MHTHNVNVKTATRKTPERFSQVKICNVIAEQQSLLLRLAGLWNFQLSPEEEEEEVSMLVLQLAENVRLYGVTDWSCKKPKILWDIACFWIQAQKMAISLYEIKGARAVKYARSELADFLTHEKYYRDRENATA
;
A
#
# COMPACT_ATOMS: atom_id res chain seq x y z
N MET A 1 37.03 -31.65 25.41
CA MET A 1 36.72 -30.66 24.35
C MET A 1 35.27 -30.26 24.49
N HIS A 2 34.99 -29.01 24.86
CA HIS A 2 33.61 -28.51 25.00
C HIS A 2 33.10 -28.01 23.64
N THR A 3 31.97 -28.55 23.21
CA THR A 3 31.27 -28.07 22.01
C THR A 3 30.28 -26.96 22.38
N HIS A 4 30.27 -25.95 21.53
CA HIS A 4 29.60 -24.66 21.70
C HIS A 4 28.07 -24.79 21.79
N ASN A 5 27.49 -24.17 22.81
CA ASN A 5 26.06 -23.83 22.81
C ASN A 5 25.89 -22.45 22.17
N VAL A 6 25.72 -22.41 20.85
CA VAL A 6 25.37 -21.17 20.13
C VAL A 6 23.87 -20.97 20.31
N ASN A 7 23.52 -20.11 21.27
CA ASN A 7 22.14 -19.67 21.49
C ASN A 7 21.73 -18.78 20.30
N VAL A 8 21.16 -19.39 19.26
CA VAL A 8 20.57 -18.70 18.13
C VAL A 8 19.36 -17.93 18.67
N LYS A 9 19.57 -16.65 18.99
CA LYS A 9 18.50 -15.70 19.27
C LYS A 9 17.61 -15.63 18.04
N THR A 10 16.43 -16.25 18.12
CA THR A 10 15.34 -16.10 17.19
C THR A 10 15.00 -14.61 17.14
N ALA A 11 15.45 -13.93 16.08
CA ALA A 11 14.99 -12.59 15.77
C ALA A 11 13.54 -12.72 15.28
N THR A 12 12.60 -12.84 16.23
CA THR A 12 11.20 -12.56 15.97
C THR A 12 11.18 -11.17 15.34
N ARG A 13 10.83 -11.11 14.05
CA ARG A 13 10.66 -9.85 13.33
C ARG A 13 9.42 -9.20 13.93
N LYS A 14 9.57 -8.61 15.12
CA LYS A 14 8.57 -7.72 15.70
C LYS A 14 8.26 -6.74 14.60
N THR A 15 7.02 -6.78 14.14
CA THR A 15 6.45 -5.73 13.32
C THR A 15 6.86 -4.42 14.00
N PRO A 16 7.58 -3.51 13.32
CA PRO A 16 8.21 -2.40 14.01
C PRO A 16 7.15 -1.67 14.83
N GLU A 17 7.36 -1.60 16.15
CA GLU A 17 6.42 -1.00 17.11
C GLU A 17 6.09 0.47 16.75
N ARG A 18 6.86 1.08 15.83
CA ARG A 18 6.58 2.37 15.18
C ARG A 18 5.24 2.46 14.44
N PHE A 19 4.67 1.35 13.97
CA PHE A 19 3.39 1.38 13.22
C PHE A 19 2.15 1.42 14.13
N SER A 20 2.31 1.23 15.44
CA SER A 20 1.19 1.08 16.40
C SER A 20 0.54 2.40 16.86
N GLN A 21 1.05 3.56 16.44
CA GLN A 21 0.56 4.87 16.90
C GLN A 21 -0.11 5.73 15.81
N VAL A 22 -0.10 5.29 14.55
CA VAL A 22 -0.86 6.00 13.52
C VAL A 22 -2.34 5.67 13.74
N LYS A 23 -3.09 6.66 14.22
CA LYS A 23 -4.54 6.53 14.33
C LYS A 23 -5.11 6.32 12.93
N ILE A 24 -5.95 5.31 12.73
CA ILE A 24 -6.63 5.03 11.46
C ILE A 24 -7.30 6.29 10.88
N CYS A 25 -7.85 7.16 11.74
CA CYS A 25 -8.40 8.46 11.35
C CYS A 25 -7.40 9.33 10.57
N ASN A 26 -6.11 9.32 10.93
CA ASN A 26 -5.08 10.09 10.24
C ASN A 26 -4.83 9.52 8.83
N VAL A 27 -4.80 8.19 8.70
CA VAL A 27 -4.64 7.53 7.40
C VAL A 27 -5.85 7.83 6.50
N ILE A 28 -7.06 7.80 7.05
CA ILE A 28 -8.28 8.17 6.31
C ILE A 28 -8.20 9.63 5.85
N ALA A 29 -7.78 10.55 6.72
CA ALA A 29 -7.61 11.96 6.35
C ALA A 29 -6.54 12.14 5.25
N GLU A 30 -5.45 11.36 5.31
CA GLU A 30 -4.43 11.35 4.28
C GLU A 30 -4.96 10.80 2.95
N GLN A 31 -5.70 9.68 2.96
CA GLN A 31 -6.35 9.13 1.77
C GLN A 31 -7.30 10.15 1.12
N GLN A 32 -8.07 10.89 1.93
CA GLN A 32 -8.93 11.97 1.45
C GLN A 32 -8.12 13.10 0.80
N SER A 33 -7.04 13.53 1.45
CA SER A 33 -6.16 14.58 0.93
C SER A 33 -5.51 14.20 -0.40
N LEU A 34 -4.98 12.98 -0.50
CA LEU A 34 -4.38 12.45 -1.72
C LEU A 34 -5.40 12.35 -2.86
N LEU A 35 -6.62 11.88 -2.57
CA LEU A 35 -7.69 11.81 -3.57
C LEU A 35 -8.11 13.21 -4.05
N LEU A 36 -8.19 14.19 -3.15
CA LEU A 36 -8.50 15.58 -3.50
C LEU A 36 -7.41 16.21 -4.35
N ARG A 37 -6.13 15.96 -4.01
CA ARG A 37 -4.98 16.40 -4.84
C ARG A 37 -5.06 15.80 -6.23
N LEU A 38 -5.36 14.51 -6.34
CA LEU A 38 -5.54 13.85 -7.64
C LEU A 38 -6.70 14.47 -8.42
N ALA A 39 -7.83 14.78 -7.79
CA ALA A 39 -8.96 15.43 -8.44
C ALA A 39 -8.64 16.86 -8.94
N GLY A 40 -7.70 17.54 -8.27
CA GLY A 40 -7.34 18.92 -8.53
C GLY A 40 -6.13 19.12 -9.43
N LEU A 41 -5.40 18.06 -9.79
CA LEU A 41 -4.07 18.18 -10.41
C LEU A 41 -4.11 18.94 -11.76
N TRP A 42 -5.20 18.81 -12.51
CA TRP A 42 -5.41 19.49 -13.79
C TRP A 42 -5.39 21.03 -13.66
N ASN A 43 -5.66 21.57 -12.47
CA ASN A 43 -5.65 23.03 -12.24
C ASN A 43 -4.23 23.62 -12.22
N PHE A 44 -3.19 22.81 -12.03
CA PHE A 44 -1.82 23.29 -11.94
C PHE A 44 -1.16 23.52 -13.31
N GLN A 45 -1.82 23.12 -14.41
CA GLN A 45 -1.32 23.30 -15.79
C GLN A 45 0.13 22.82 -15.97
N LEU A 46 0.45 21.66 -15.38
CA LEU A 46 1.77 21.05 -15.46
C LEU A 46 2.12 20.65 -16.90
N SER A 47 3.42 20.49 -17.17
CA SER A 47 3.83 19.85 -18.41
C SER A 47 3.31 18.40 -18.48
N PRO A 48 3.17 17.83 -19.69
CA PRO A 48 2.68 16.47 -19.83
C PRO A 48 3.48 15.42 -19.05
N GLU A 49 4.81 15.55 -18.99
CA GLU A 49 5.69 14.67 -18.22
C GLU A 49 5.46 14.81 -16.70
N GLU A 50 5.46 16.04 -16.19
CA GLU A 50 5.23 16.31 -14.76
C GLU A 50 3.84 15.83 -14.31
N GLU A 51 2.82 16.00 -15.14
CA GLU A 51 1.48 15.49 -14.85
C GLU A 51 1.48 13.94 -14.78
N GLU A 52 2.16 13.25 -15.70
CA GLU A 52 2.23 11.78 -15.68
C GLU A 52 2.93 11.28 -14.41
N GLU A 53 4.01 11.94 -13.99
CA GLU A 53 4.74 11.63 -12.76
C GLU A 53 3.88 11.86 -11.51
N GLU A 54 3.23 13.02 -11.41
CA GLU A 54 2.39 13.36 -10.26
C GLU A 54 1.15 12.45 -10.14
N VAL A 55 0.48 12.14 -11.25
CA VAL A 55 -0.62 11.17 -11.26
C VAL A 55 -0.12 9.80 -10.77
N SER A 56 1.03 9.35 -11.27
CA SER A 56 1.62 8.07 -10.87
C SER A 56 1.96 8.03 -9.38
N MET A 57 2.59 9.10 -8.86
CA MET A 57 2.94 9.22 -7.45
C MET A 57 1.70 9.21 -6.55
N LEU A 58 0.69 10.03 -6.84
CA LEU A 58 -0.52 10.12 -6.01
C LEU A 58 -1.30 8.80 -5.97
N VAL A 59 -1.45 8.16 -7.13
CA VAL A 59 -2.09 6.84 -7.26
C VAL A 59 -1.30 5.80 -6.47
N LEU A 60 0.03 5.81 -6.55
CA LEU A 60 0.87 4.87 -5.81
C LEU A 60 0.78 5.09 -4.29
N GLN A 61 0.85 6.33 -3.81
CA GLN A 61 0.74 6.65 -2.37
C GLN A 61 -0.58 6.16 -1.76
N LEU A 62 -1.69 6.30 -2.49
CA LEU A 62 -2.99 5.76 -2.06
C LEU A 62 -2.96 4.22 -1.91
N ALA A 63 -2.27 3.53 -2.82
CA ALA A 63 -2.07 2.08 -2.76
C ALA A 63 -1.09 1.68 -1.62
N GLU A 64 -0.05 2.47 -1.36
CA GLU A 64 0.86 2.28 -0.24
C GLU A 64 0.15 2.39 1.11
N ASN A 65 -0.80 3.32 1.25
CA ASN A 65 -1.60 3.42 2.47
C ASN A 65 -2.50 2.18 2.67
N VAL A 66 -3.04 1.61 1.59
CA VAL A 66 -3.73 0.31 1.65
C VAL A 66 -2.77 -0.80 2.10
N ARG A 67 -1.55 -0.80 1.57
CA ARG A 67 -0.50 -1.77 1.89
C ARG A 67 -0.10 -1.74 3.37
N LEU A 68 0.17 -0.55 3.88
CA LEU A 68 0.76 -0.33 5.20
C LEU A 68 -0.26 -0.39 6.32
N TYR A 69 -1.46 0.14 6.08
CA TYR A 69 -2.46 0.36 7.13
C TYR A 69 -3.82 -0.31 6.83
N GLY A 70 -4.02 -0.75 5.59
CA GLY A 70 -5.29 -1.34 5.17
C GLY A 70 -5.44 -2.82 5.51
N VAL A 71 -4.36 -3.61 5.62
CA VAL A 71 -4.51 -5.06 5.82
C VAL A 71 -4.83 -5.39 7.28
N THR A 72 -6.01 -5.99 7.51
CA THR A 72 -6.54 -6.28 8.85
C THR A 72 -6.40 -7.75 9.25
N ASP A 73 -6.32 -8.66 8.28
CA ASP A 73 -6.26 -10.09 8.53
C ASP A 73 -5.51 -10.81 7.41
N TRP A 74 -4.42 -11.50 7.79
CA TRP A 74 -3.58 -12.30 6.89
C TRP A 74 -3.92 -13.81 6.93
N SER A 75 -4.81 -14.27 7.81
CA SER A 75 -5.12 -15.69 7.99
C SER A 75 -5.91 -16.29 6.82
N CYS A 76 -6.64 -15.45 6.08
CA CYS A 76 -7.46 -15.86 4.96
C CYS A 76 -6.64 -16.08 3.67
N LYS A 77 -7.14 -16.89 2.72
CA LYS A 77 -6.47 -17.13 1.42
C LYS A 77 -6.12 -15.84 0.68
N LYS A 78 -6.99 -14.83 0.76
CA LYS A 78 -6.70 -13.45 0.35
C LYS A 78 -6.75 -12.56 1.59
N PRO A 79 -5.77 -11.66 1.80
CA PRO A 79 -5.78 -10.78 2.97
C PRO A 79 -7.04 -9.93 3.01
N LYS A 80 -7.62 -9.74 4.20
CA LYS A 80 -8.73 -8.80 4.38
C LYS A 80 -8.19 -7.38 4.47
N ILE A 81 -8.84 -6.46 3.78
CA ILE A 81 -8.47 -5.05 3.73
C ILE A 81 -9.60 -4.22 4.30
N LEU A 82 -9.25 -3.23 5.13
CA LEU A 82 -10.16 -2.25 5.70
C LEU A 82 -10.76 -1.40 4.60
N TRP A 83 -12.09 -1.44 4.49
CA TRP A 83 -12.83 -0.72 3.47
C TRP A 83 -12.62 0.80 3.54
N ASP A 84 -12.56 1.37 4.75
CA ASP A 84 -12.43 2.81 4.98
C ASP A 84 -11.12 3.41 4.42
N ILE A 85 -10.12 2.57 4.13
CA ILE A 85 -8.88 2.98 3.44
C ILE A 85 -8.94 2.59 1.96
N ALA A 86 -9.42 1.37 1.66
CA ALA A 86 -9.46 0.84 0.30
C ALA A 86 -10.43 1.58 -0.64
N CYS A 87 -11.51 2.16 -0.10
CA CYS A 87 -12.51 2.85 -0.90
C CYS A 87 -11.92 4.09 -1.62
N PHE A 88 -10.98 4.80 -0.99
CA PHE A 88 -10.28 5.93 -1.61
C PHE A 88 -9.36 5.47 -2.73
N TRP A 89 -8.62 4.38 -2.52
CA TRP A 89 -7.80 3.77 -3.56
C TRP A 89 -8.62 3.32 -4.78
N ILE A 90 -9.79 2.72 -4.56
CA ILE A 90 -10.69 2.32 -5.66
C ILE A 90 -11.25 3.54 -6.40
N GLN A 91 -11.62 4.60 -5.68
CA GLN A 91 -12.09 5.84 -6.29
C GLN A 91 -10.99 6.51 -7.12
N ALA A 92 -9.77 6.55 -6.60
CA ALA A 92 -8.61 7.11 -7.29
C ALA A 92 -8.32 6.42 -8.62
N GLN A 93 -8.47 5.09 -8.69
CA GLN A 93 -8.30 4.37 -9.96
C GLN A 93 -9.27 4.84 -11.03
N LYS A 94 -10.56 4.98 -10.67
CA LYS A 94 -11.59 5.46 -11.60
C LYS A 94 -11.32 6.90 -12.01
N MET A 95 -10.97 7.75 -11.05
CA MET A 95 -10.68 9.16 -11.26
C MET A 95 -9.44 9.35 -12.14
N ALA A 96 -8.36 8.62 -11.88
CA ALA A 96 -7.14 8.70 -12.65
C ALA A 96 -7.40 8.36 -14.13
N ILE A 97 -8.09 7.25 -14.39
CA ILE A 97 -8.46 6.84 -15.75
C ILE A 97 -9.38 7.87 -16.42
N SER A 98 -10.33 8.43 -15.68
CA SER A 98 -11.30 9.37 -16.24
C SER A 98 -10.72 10.76 -16.53
N LEU A 99 -9.78 11.25 -15.72
CA LEU A 99 -9.24 12.61 -15.82
C LEU A 99 -7.94 12.66 -16.61
N TYR A 100 -7.11 11.61 -16.54
CA TYR A 100 -5.77 11.58 -17.11
C TYR A 100 -5.59 10.49 -18.18
N GLU A 101 -6.70 9.86 -18.60
CA GLU A 101 -6.78 8.92 -19.72
C GLU A 101 -5.67 7.85 -19.69
N ILE A 102 -4.79 7.84 -20.70
CA ILE A 102 -3.72 6.86 -20.88
C ILE A 102 -2.70 6.95 -19.74
N LYS A 103 -2.34 8.16 -19.29
CA LYS A 103 -1.41 8.37 -18.17
C LYS A 103 -2.01 7.78 -16.89
N GLY A 104 -3.28 8.09 -16.63
CA GLY A 104 -4.03 7.52 -15.52
C GLY A 104 -4.12 6.00 -15.56
N ALA A 105 -4.39 5.41 -16.73
CA ALA A 105 -4.43 3.96 -16.89
C ALA A 105 -3.08 3.29 -16.62
N ARG A 106 -1.96 3.90 -17.03
CA ARG A 106 -0.60 3.42 -16.75
C ARG A 106 -0.29 3.50 -15.25
N ALA A 107 -0.55 4.64 -14.62
CA ALA A 107 -0.38 4.84 -13.19
C ALA A 107 -1.14 3.77 -12.39
N VAL A 108 -2.42 3.57 -12.72
CA VAL A 108 -3.27 2.56 -12.06
C VAL A 108 -2.73 1.16 -12.27
N LYS A 109 -2.32 0.81 -13.49
CA LYS A 109 -1.75 -0.52 -13.78
C LYS A 109 -0.49 -0.76 -12.96
N TYR A 110 0.41 0.22 -12.89
CA TYR A 110 1.65 0.12 -12.14
C TYR A 110 1.38 -0.07 -10.63
N ALA A 111 0.63 0.84 -10.01
CA ALA A 111 0.33 0.76 -8.59
C ALA A 111 -0.47 -0.50 -8.19
N ARG A 112 -1.35 -1.01 -9.07
CA ARG A 112 -2.01 -2.30 -8.85
C ARG A 112 -1.05 -3.47 -8.84
N SER A 113 -0.05 -3.48 -9.74
CA SER A 113 0.98 -4.52 -9.77
C SER A 113 1.79 -4.50 -8.49
N GLU A 114 2.33 -3.32 -8.12
CA GLU A 114 3.12 -3.14 -6.90
C GLU A 114 2.38 -3.62 -5.65
N LEU A 115 1.12 -3.23 -5.49
CA LEU A 115 0.30 -3.66 -4.36
C LEU A 115 0.04 -5.18 -4.38
N ALA A 116 -0.29 -5.74 -5.54
CA ALA A 116 -0.55 -7.18 -5.67
C ALA A 116 0.70 -8.03 -5.40
N ASP A 117 1.85 -7.61 -5.92
CA ASP A 117 3.13 -8.27 -5.73
C ASP A 117 3.52 -8.25 -4.26
N PHE A 118 3.38 -7.09 -3.60
CA PHE A 118 3.61 -6.99 -2.16
C PHE A 118 2.69 -7.92 -1.35
N LEU A 119 1.37 -7.84 -1.58
CA LEU A 119 0.40 -8.64 -0.81
C LEU A 119 0.65 -10.14 -0.99
N THR A 120 1.04 -10.56 -2.19
CA THR A 120 1.37 -11.95 -2.50
C THR A 120 2.64 -12.39 -1.77
N HIS A 121 3.70 -11.58 -1.88
CA HIS A 121 4.98 -11.84 -1.25
C HIS A 121 4.82 -11.94 0.27
N GLU A 122 4.15 -10.97 0.88
CA GLU A 122 4.00 -10.90 2.33
C GLU A 122 3.09 -12.00 2.89
N LYS A 123 2.07 -12.42 2.13
CA LYS A 123 1.26 -13.60 2.46
C LYS A 123 2.10 -14.87 2.49
N TYR A 124 2.95 -15.06 1.48
CA TYR A 124 3.81 -16.24 1.38
C TYR A 124 4.74 -16.39 2.60
N TYR A 125 5.36 -15.30 3.07
CA TYR A 125 6.21 -15.36 4.27
C TYR A 125 5.41 -15.69 5.53
N ARG A 126 4.27 -15.03 5.74
CA ARG A 126 3.43 -15.27 6.93
C ARG A 126 2.91 -16.71 6.99
N ASP A 127 2.54 -17.29 5.85
CA ASP A 127 2.12 -18.68 5.78
C ASP A 127 3.25 -19.65 6.10
N ARG A 128 4.46 -19.38 5.62
CA ARG A 128 5.65 -20.17 5.97
C ARG A 128 5.95 -20.11 7.47
N GLU A 129 5.89 -18.93 8.07
CA GLU A 129 6.15 -18.76 9.51
C GLU A 129 5.13 -19.54 10.35
N ASN A 130 3.84 -19.45 10.01
CA ASN A 130 2.76 -20.16 10.71
C ASN A 130 2.82 -21.68 10.54
N ALA A 131 3.39 -22.18 9.44
CA ALA A 131 3.57 -23.62 9.22
C ALA A 131 4.75 -24.21 10.02
N THR A 132 5.65 -23.35 10.50
CA THR A 132 6.84 -23.74 11.28
C THR A 132 6.72 -23.49 12.79
N ALA A 133 5.66 -22.83 13.22
CA ALA A 133 5.32 -22.55 14.63
C ALA A 133 4.39 -23.62 15.20
#